data_AF-A0A7J3KEN1-F1
#
_entry.id   AF-A0A7J3KEN1-F1
#
_cell.length_a   1.000
_cell.length_b   1.000
_cell.length_c   1.000
_cell.angle_alpha   90.00
_cell.angle_beta   90.00
_cell.angle_gamma   90.00
#
_symmetry.space_group_name_H-M   'P 1'
#
loop_
_entity.id
_entity.type
_entity.pdbx_description
1 polymer ?
#
loop_
_entity_poly.entity_id
_entity_poly.type
_entity_poly.pdbx_seq_one_letter_code
_entity_poly.pdbx_strand_id
1 'polypeptide(L)'
;VSKVDSEFILFLNNDTEVITPEWLSAMLEHAQRREVGAVGAKLIFPNNTIQHCGIVLGLGPHRVAGNIYYKFPEHHGYFGTINIIRNFSAVTAACMLTKKSLFEEVGGFDEVNLPIAFNDVDYCLKLREKGYLIVYTPYAVLYHHESLSRGHEDTPEKQERFLREVKYMRMKWGQILDNDPYYNPNLTREREDFSIRVFN
;
A
#
# COMPACT_ATOMS: atom_id res chain seq x y z
N VAL A 1 -6.66 -17.67 4.27
CA VAL A 1 -8.02 -17.06 4.31
C VAL A 1 -9.13 -18.09 4.49
N SER A 2 -9.12 -19.23 3.78
CA SER A 2 -10.19 -20.26 3.87
C SER A 2 -10.48 -20.83 5.26
N LYS A 3 -9.56 -20.66 6.23
CA LYS A 3 -9.71 -21.10 7.63
C LYS A 3 -10.10 -19.97 8.61
N VAL A 4 -10.46 -18.79 8.09
CA VAL A 4 -10.83 -17.62 8.90
C VAL A 4 -12.34 -17.56 9.02
N ASP A 5 -12.87 -17.56 10.25
CA ASP A 5 -14.32 -17.50 10.51
C ASP A 5 -14.81 -16.09 10.90
N SER A 6 -13.90 -15.12 11.02
CA SER A 6 -14.24 -13.71 11.28
C SER A 6 -14.69 -12.97 10.02
N GLU A 7 -15.47 -11.90 10.21
CA GLU A 7 -15.89 -11.00 9.12
C GLU A 7 -14.71 -10.26 8.48
N PHE A 8 -13.68 -9.96 9.27
CA PHE A 8 -12.49 -9.23 8.83
C PHE A 8 -11.26 -10.14 8.76
N ILE A 9 -10.37 -9.82 7.83
CA ILE A 9 -9.05 -10.42 7.67
C ILE A 9 -8.02 -9.32 7.88
N LEU A 10 -7.07 -9.56 8.80
CA LEU A 10 -5.87 -8.75 8.92
C LEU A 10 -4.71 -9.49 8.23
N PHE A 11 -4.13 -8.87 7.21
CA PHE A 11 -2.80 -9.21 6.73
C PHE A 11 -1.78 -8.45 7.57
N LEU A 12 -0.86 -9.19 8.17
CA LEU A 12 0.17 -8.65 9.05
C LEU A 12 1.46 -9.42 8.82
N ASN A 13 2.52 -8.70 8.45
CA ASN A 13 3.83 -9.31 8.32
C ASN A 13 4.35 -9.79 9.69
N ASN A 14 5.09 -10.90 9.68
CA ASN A 14 5.60 -11.55 10.88
C ASN A 14 6.75 -10.80 11.58
N ASP A 15 7.28 -9.75 10.95
CA ASP A 15 8.35 -8.88 11.43
C ASP A 15 7.84 -7.46 11.72
N THR A 16 6.63 -7.38 12.32
CA THR A 16 6.01 -6.12 12.74
C THR A 16 5.92 -6.03 14.27
N GLU A 17 6.04 -4.81 14.79
CA GLU A 17 5.90 -4.49 16.21
C GLU A 17 4.88 -3.35 16.37
N VAL A 18 3.82 -3.59 17.12
CA VAL A 18 2.76 -2.61 17.37
C VAL A 18 3.27 -1.51 18.30
N ILE A 19 3.08 -0.24 17.90
CA ILE A 19 3.46 0.92 18.73
C ILE A 19 2.26 1.44 19.52
N THR A 20 1.09 1.55 18.87
CA THR A 20 -0.12 2.13 19.46
C THR A 20 -1.08 1.02 19.93
N PRO A 21 -1.47 0.94 21.22
CA PRO A 21 -2.35 -0.13 21.72
C PRO A 21 -3.69 -0.24 20.99
N GLU A 22 -4.25 0.88 20.54
CA GLU A 22 -5.55 0.98 19.87
C GLU A 22 -5.47 0.75 18.35
N TRP A 23 -4.31 0.34 17.80
CA TRP A 23 -4.08 0.22 16.36
C TRP A 23 -5.17 -0.56 15.62
N LEU A 24 -5.55 -1.74 16.12
CA LEU A 24 -6.54 -2.59 15.45
C LEU A 24 -7.94 -1.97 15.53
N SER A 25 -8.27 -1.33 16.64
CA SER A 25 -9.53 -0.60 16.82
C SER A 25 -9.62 0.58 15.85
N ALA A 26 -8.53 1.33 15.66
CA ALA A 26 -8.45 2.44 14.70
C ALA A 26 -8.60 1.96 13.25
N MET A 27 -8.05 0.78 12.92
CA MET A 27 -8.28 0.18 11.59
C MET A 27 -9.73 -0.31 11.43
N LEU A 28 -10.28 -0.97 12.44
CA LEU A 28 -11.64 -1.51 12.42
C LEU A 28 -12.69 -0.40 12.33
N GLU A 29 -12.45 0.75 12.96
CA GLU A 29 -13.28 1.96 12.87
C GLU A 29 -13.63 2.27 11.41
N HIS A 30 -12.65 2.16 10.51
CA HIS A 30 -12.83 2.41 9.10
C HIS A 30 -13.27 1.16 8.33
N ALA A 31 -12.71 -0.02 8.62
CA ALA A 31 -12.99 -1.23 7.85
C ALA A 31 -14.47 -1.64 7.92
N GLN A 32 -15.16 -1.37 9.04
CA GLN A 32 -16.58 -1.66 9.20
C GLN A 32 -17.50 -0.79 8.33
N ARG A 33 -17.02 0.35 7.83
CA ARG A 33 -17.81 1.21 6.94
C ARG A 33 -18.10 0.49 5.64
N ARG A 34 -19.34 0.57 5.16
CA ARG A 34 -19.79 -0.18 3.96
C ARG A 34 -19.01 0.20 2.71
N GLU A 35 -18.61 1.46 2.58
CA GLU A 35 -17.89 2.00 1.43
C GLU A 35 -16.38 1.74 1.47
N VAL A 36 -15.84 1.19 2.55
CA VAL A 36 -14.40 0.91 2.71
C VAL A 36 -14.10 -0.54 2.38
N GLY A 37 -13.16 -0.74 1.46
CA GLY A 37 -12.69 -2.04 1.01
C GLY A 37 -11.48 -2.53 1.79
N ALA A 38 -10.51 -1.64 2.05
CA ALA A 38 -9.31 -1.98 2.81
C ALA A 38 -8.80 -0.78 3.63
N VAL A 39 -8.11 -1.08 4.74
CA VAL A 39 -7.49 -0.10 5.63
C VAL A 39 -6.03 -0.44 5.85
N GLY A 40 -5.13 0.53 5.63
CA GLY A 40 -3.70 0.41 5.86
C GLY A 40 -3.22 1.21 7.06
N ALA A 41 -2.26 0.66 7.80
CA ALA A 41 -1.61 1.31 8.94
C ALA A 41 -0.46 2.25 8.51
N LYS A 42 0.03 3.07 9.42
CA LYS A 42 1.32 3.77 9.29
C LYS A 42 2.44 2.80 9.67
N LEU A 43 3.41 2.60 8.77
CA LEU A 43 4.58 1.77 9.04
C LEU A 43 5.84 2.61 9.10
N ILE A 44 6.66 2.35 10.11
CA ILE A 44 7.91 3.03 10.40
C ILE A 44 9.04 1.99 10.43
N PHE A 45 10.20 2.35 9.90
CA PHE A 45 11.40 1.54 10.03
C PHE A 45 11.97 1.61 11.46
N PRO A 46 12.76 0.62 11.91
CA PRO A 46 13.39 0.65 13.24
C PRO A 46 14.30 1.87 13.50
N ASN A 47 14.76 2.54 12.44
CA ASN A 47 15.54 3.78 12.52
C ASN A 47 14.66 5.05 12.57
N ASN A 48 13.36 4.92 12.85
CA ASN A 48 12.37 6.00 12.91
C ASN A 48 12.14 6.76 11.60
N THR A 49 12.47 6.15 10.45
CA THR A 49 12.11 6.70 9.13
C THR A 49 10.80 6.11 8.63
N ILE A 50 10.07 6.87 7.81
CA ILE A 50 8.78 6.46 7.26
C ILE A 50 8.98 5.32 6.27
N GLN A 51 8.15 4.29 6.37
CA GLN A 51 8.10 3.20 5.40
C GLN A 51 6.79 3.21 4.60
N HIS A 52 5.66 3.40 5.27
CA HIS A 52 4.36 3.47 4.62
C HIS A 52 3.46 4.51 5.28
N CYS A 53 2.93 5.43 4.46
CA CYS A 53 1.85 6.34 4.84
C CYS A 53 0.87 6.58 3.66
N GLY A 54 0.69 5.54 2.83
CA GLY A 54 -0.09 5.59 1.59
C GLY A 54 0.76 5.27 0.36
N ILE A 55 0.13 4.68 -0.65
CA ILE A 55 0.76 4.37 -1.94
C ILE A 55 0.16 5.26 -3.04
N VAL A 56 1.04 5.83 -3.85
CA VAL A 56 0.70 6.55 -5.08
C VAL A 56 1.04 5.67 -6.28
N LEU A 57 0.12 5.55 -7.24
CA LEU A 57 0.34 4.83 -8.48
C LEU A 57 1.20 5.64 -9.45
N GLY A 58 1.98 4.93 -10.26
CA GLY A 58 2.93 5.50 -11.20
C GLY A 58 4.15 6.15 -10.55
N LEU A 59 4.24 6.19 -9.21
CA LEU A 59 5.37 6.73 -8.46
C LEU A 59 6.57 5.78 -8.54
N GLY A 60 7.77 6.36 -8.67
CA GLY A 60 9.03 5.63 -8.69
C GLY A 60 9.49 5.19 -10.08
N PRO A 61 10.67 4.54 -10.16
CA PRO A 61 11.39 4.31 -11.42
C PRO A 61 10.65 3.36 -12.38
N HIS A 62 9.87 2.41 -11.87
CA HIS A 62 9.16 1.43 -12.68
C HIS A 62 7.75 1.87 -13.08
N ARG A 63 7.29 3.06 -12.66
CA ARG A 63 5.97 3.61 -12.98
C ARG A 63 4.80 2.68 -12.64
N VAL A 64 4.92 1.94 -11.53
CA VAL A 64 3.86 1.08 -11.01
C VAL A 64 3.26 1.70 -9.76
N ALA A 65 3.98 1.71 -8.65
CA ALA A 65 3.48 2.22 -7.39
C ALA A 65 4.65 2.50 -6.44
N GLY A 66 4.51 3.50 -5.57
CA GLY A 66 5.50 3.85 -4.56
C GLY A 66 4.86 4.33 -3.27
N ASN A 67 5.54 4.07 -2.15
CA ASN A 67 5.18 4.63 -0.86
C ASN A 67 5.58 6.11 -0.82
N ILE A 68 4.67 6.97 -0.36
CA ILE A 68 5.02 8.38 -0.19
C ILE A 68 5.94 8.56 1.02
N TYR A 69 6.86 9.53 0.93
CA TYR A 69 7.85 9.83 1.97
C TYR A 69 8.69 8.63 2.43
N TYR A 70 8.92 7.63 1.55
CA TYR A 70 9.69 6.45 1.90
C TYR A 70 11.13 6.82 2.30
N LYS A 71 11.58 6.32 3.45
CA LYS A 71 12.85 6.64 4.12
C LYS A 71 13.05 8.09 4.55
N PHE A 72 12.01 8.92 4.52
CA PHE A 72 12.08 10.25 5.12
C PHE A 72 12.10 10.13 6.65
N PRO A 73 12.75 11.05 7.39
CA PRO A 73 12.54 11.17 8.82
C PRO A 73 11.07 11.52 9.13
N GLU A 74 10.70 11.59 10.41
CA GLU A 74 9.39 12.07 10.79
C GLU A 74 9.08 13.41 10.11
N HIS A 75 7.92 13.45 9.44
CA HIS A 75 7.54 14.54 8.56
C HIS A 75 6.01 14.70 8.61
N HIS A 76 5.50 15.91 8.41
CA HIS A 76 4.06 16.16 8.34
C HIS A 76 3.49 15.84 6.94
N GLY A 77 4.33 15.98 5.91
CA GLY A 77 3.96 15.74 4.53
C GLY A 77 3.24 16.93 3.92
N TYR A 78 3.04 16.87 2.61
CA TYR A 78 2.29 17.83 1.84
C TYR A 78 0.89 18.01 2.44
N PHE A 79 0.59 19.21 2.92
CA PHE A 79 -0.65 19.52 3.65
C PHE A 79 -0.96 18.57 4.81
N GLY A 80 0.05 18.09 5.53
CA GLY A 80 -0.15 17.20 6.67
C GLY A 80 -0.56 15.78 6.29
N THR A 81 -0.42 15.37 5.02
CA THR A 81 -0.99 14.11 4.50
C THR A 81 -0.53 12.85 5.23
N ILE A 82 0.61 12.88 5.93
CA ILE A 82 1.13 11.74 6.69
C ILE A 82 0.35 11.54 7.99
N ASN A 83 -0.25 12.59 8.54
CA ASN A 83 -0.85 12.58 9.88
C ASN A 83 -2.38 12.76 9.84
N ILE A 84 -3.00 12.55 8.68
CA ILE A 84 -4.46 12.61 8.51
C ILE A 84 -4.99 11.32 7.88
N ILE A 85 -6.22 10.95 8.25
CA ILE A 85 -6.94 9.86 7.58
C ILE A 85 -7.21 10.29 6.15
N ARG A 86 -6.87 9.44 5.18
CA ARG A 86 -7.01 9.77 3.76
C ARG A 86 -7.27 8.52 2.92
N ASN A 87 -7.98 8.71 1.81
CA ASN A 87 -8.09 7.70 0.79
C ASN A 87 -6.89 7.74 -0.16
N PHE A 88 -6.30 6.58 -0.41
CA PHE A 88 -5.26 6.37 -1.42
C PHE A 88 -5.73 5.37 -2.47
N SER A 89 -4.95 5.22 -3.54
CA SER A 89 -5.23 4.19 -4.54
C SER A 89 -4.88 2.80 -4.03
N ALA A 90 -3.87 2.69 -3.15
CA ALA A 90 -3.49 1.45 -2.50
C ALA A 90 -2.87 1.71 -1.11
N VAL A 91 -2.83 0.65 -0.32
CA VAL A 91 -2.08 0.54 0.93
C VAL A 91 -1.34 -0.80 0.94
N THR A 92 -0.28 -0.93 1.73
CA THR A 92 0.51 -2.17 1.72
C THR A 92 -0.15 -3.29 2.54
N ALA A 93 0.02 -4.53 2.11
CA ALA A 93 -0.42 -5.72 2.86
C ALA A 93 0.48 -6.05 4.08
N ALA A 94 1.59 -5.33 4.30
CA ALA A 94 2.40 -5.52 5.51
C ALA A 94 1.61 -5.26 6.81
N CYS A 95 0.60 -4.38 6.74
CA CYS A 95 -0.47 -4.28 7.74
C CYS A 95 -1.75 -3.74 7.06
N MET A 96 -2.65 -4.65 6.66
CA MET A 96 -3.89 -4.32 5.96
C MET A 96 -5.09 -5.06 6.57
N LEU A 97 -6.15 -4.32 6.92
CA LEU A 97 -7.42 -4.88 7.36
C LEU A 97 -8.46 -4.78 6.23
N THR A 98 -9.15 -5.87 5.92
CA THR A 98 -10.19 -5.94 4.88
C THR A 98 -11.33 -6.85 5.29
N LYS A 99 -12.51 -6.70 4.66
CA LYS A 99 -13.62 -7.64 4.84
C LYS A 99 -13.32 -8.94 4.09
N LYS A 100 -13.58 -10.08 4.73
CA LYS A 100 -13.43 -11.41 4.12
C LYS A 100 -14.27 -11.54 2.85
N SER A 101 -15.53 -11.09 2.90
CA SER A 101 -16.44 -11.12 1.74
C SER A 101 -15.88 -10.37 0.54
N LEU A 102 -15.27 -9.20 0.75
CA LEU A 102 -14.67 -8.41 -0.33
C LEU A 102 -13.38 -9.05 -0.85
N PHE A 103 -12.56 -9.62 0.04
CA PHE A 103 -11.38 -10.38 -0.36
C PHE A 103 -11.76 -11.55 -1.28
N GLU A 104 -12.82 -12.29 -0.94
CA GLU A 104 -13.33 -13.38 -1.76
C GLU A 104 -13.99 -12.88 -3.07
N GLU A 105 -14.77 -11.79 -3.01
CA GLU A 105 -15.47 -11.21 -4.16
C GLU A 105 -14.50 -10.83 -5.30
N VAL A 106 -13.36 -10.22 -4.95
CA VAL A 106 -12.37 -9.76 -5.94
C VAL A 106 -11.27 -10.79 -6.23
N GLY A 107 -11.43 -12.03 -5.75
CA GLY A 107 -10.50 -13.14 -6.00
C GLY A 107 -9.17 -13.04 -5.26
N GLY A 108 -9.11 -12.35 -4.13
CA GLY A 108 -7.95 -12.32 -3.22
C GLY A 108 -6.69 -11.70 -3.80
N PHE A 109 -5.51 -12.19 -3.39
CA PHE A 109 -4.23 -11.83 -4.00
C PHE A 109 -3.96 -12.67 -5.25
N ASP A 110 -3.37 -12.07 -6.27
CA ASP A 110 -2.97 -12.77 -7.51
C ASP A 110 -1.62 -13.45 -7.33
N GLU A 111 -1.62 -14.60 -6.65
CA GLU A 111 -0.40 -15.37 -6.37
C GLU A 111 0.29 -15.92 -7.63
N VAL A 112 -0.42 -15.98 -8.76
CA VAL A 112 0.11 -16.50 -10.03
C VAL A 112 0.94 -15.44 -10.75
N ASN A 113 0.40 -14.23 -10.88
CA ASN A 113 1.06 -13.16 -11.63
C ASN A 113 1.86 -12.20 -10.75
N LEU A 114 1.51 -12.10 -9.46
CA LEU A 114 2.09 -11.18 -8.47
C LEU A 114 2.47 -11.92 -7.18
N PRO A 115 3.29 -12.99 -7.24
CA PRO A 115 3.64 -13.77 -6.06
C PRO A 115 4.37 -12.98 -4.97
N ILE A 116 5.06 -11.89 -5.32
CA ILE A 116 5.93 -11.15 -4.40
C ILE A 116 5.61 -9.65 -4.39
N ALA A 117 5.65 -9.00 -5.55
CA ALA A 117 5.50 -7.55 -5.65
C ALA A 117 4.10 -7.15 -6.12
N PHE A 118 3.59 -6.02 -5.63
CA PHE A 118 2.36 -5.36 -6.09
C PHE A 118 1.05 -6.15 -5.91
N ASN A 119 1.02 -7.31 -5.24
CA ASN A 119 -0.23 -8.03 -4.98
C ASN A 119 -1.22 -7.20 -4.14
N ASP A 120 -0.71 -6.40 -3.22
CA ASP A 120 -1.46 -5.46 -2.40
C ASP A 120 -2.03 -4.30 -3.23
N VAL A 121 -1.23 -3.76 -4.16
CA VAL A 121 -1.68 -2.75 -5.13
C VAL A 121 -2.75 -3.31 -6.05
N ASP A 122 -2.56 -4.49 -6.66
CA ASP A 122 -3.58 -5.15 -7.49
C ASP A 122 -4.87 -5.38 -6.71
N TYR A 123 -4.77 -5.89 -5.48
CA TYR A 123 -5.91 -6.11 -4.61
C TYR A 123 -6.69 -4.83 -4.32
N CYS A 124 -5.99 -3.75 -3.95
CA CYS A 124 -6.60 -2.45 -3.76
C CYS A 124 -7.27 -1.93 -5.05
N LEU A 125 -6.63 -2.09 -6.21
CA LEU A 125 -7.20 -1.66 -7.48
C LEU A 125 -8.47 -2.44 -7.87
N LYS A 126 -8.52 -3.75 -7.62
CA LYS A 126 -9.74 -4.55 -7.83
C LYS A 126 -10.89 -4.11 -6.93
N LEU A 127 -10.61 -3.78 -5.66
CA LEU A 127 -11.62 -3.20 -4.76
C LEU A 127 -12.10 -1.84 -5.28
N ARG A 128 -11.20 -1.02 -5.82
CA ARG A 128 -11.56 0.29 -6.38
C ARG A 128 -12.39 0.21 -7.64
N GLU A 129 -12.16 -0.77 -8.53
CA GLU A 129 -13.04 -1.02 -9.68
C GLU A 129 -14.49 -1.30 -9.27
N LYS A 130 -14.69 -1.86 -8.07
CA LYS A 130 -16.00 -2.09 -7.46
C LYS A 130 -16.56 -0.86 -6.72
N GLY A 131 -15.83 0.25 -6.70
CA GLY A 131 -16.24 1.51 -6.06
C GLY A 131 -15.87 1.63 -4.58
N TYR A 132 -15.09 0.70 -4.02
CA TYR A 132 -14.67 0.78 -2.62
C TYR A 132 -13.51 1.76 -2.41
N LEU A 133 -13.49 2.37 -1.22
CA LEU A 133 -12.42 3.24 -0.74
C LEU A 133 -11.30 2.42 -0.11
N ILE A 134 -10.06 2.84 -0.33
CA ILE A 134 -8.88 2.31 0.35
C ILE A 134 -8.41 3.40 1.31
N VAL A 135 -8.48 3.13 2.61
CA VAL A 135 -8.26 4.13 3.66
C VAL A 135 -6.88 3.90 4.27
N TYR A 136 -6.10 4.97 4.38
CA TYR A 136 -4.94 5.04 5.25
C TYR A 136 -5.35 5.68 6.58
N THR A 137 -4.90 5.09 7.71
CA THR A 137 -5.06 5.70 9.04
C THR A 137 -3.70 5.91 9.72
N PRO A 138 -3.40 7.13 10.19
CA PRO A 138 -2.18 7.39 10.96
C PRO A 138 -2.28 6.92 12.41
N TYR A 139 -3.45 6.46 12.86
CA TYR A 139 -3.73 6.07 14.25
C TYR A 139 -3.46 4.58 14.53
N ALA A 140 -3.07 3.82 13.51
CA ALA A 140 -2.48 2.50 13.66
C ALA A 140 -1.01 2.61 13.27
N VAL A 141 -0.10 2.60 14.24
CA VAL A 141 1.34 2.74 13.97
C VAL A 141 2.07 1.49 14.39
N LEU A 142 2.88 0.94 13.48
CA LEU A 142 3.71 -0.23 13.71
C LEU A 142 5.14 0.05 13.22
N TYR A 143 6.12 -0.52 13.92
CA TYR A 143 7.40 -0.77 13.29
C TYR A 143 7.28 -1.98 12.36
N HIS A 144 8.00 -1.94 11.26
CA HIS A 144 8.16 -3.08 10.36
C HIS A 144 9.64 -3.19 10.03
N HIS A 145 10.24 -4.31 10.43
CA HIS A 145 11.68 -4.54 10.38
C HIS A 145 12.18 -4.95 8.99
N GLU A 146 11.28 -4.92 8.00
CA GLU A 146 11.43 -5.22 6.57
C GLU A 146 12.77 -5.84 6.15
N SER A 147 12.67 -7.10 5.70
CA SER A 147 13.76 -7.84 5.03
C SER A 147 14.83 -8.43 5.94
N LEU A 148 14.50 -8.75 7.20
CA LEU A 148 15.26 -9.74 7.96
C LEU A 148 15.23 -11.14 7.30
N SER A 149 14.14 -11.48 6.59
CA SER A 149 13.97 -12.79 5.92
C SER A 149 13.97 -12.74 4.39
N ARG A 150 13.50 -11.64 3.77
CA ARG A 150 13.28 -11.53 2.31
C ARG A 150 14.56 -11.23 1.49
N GLY A 151 15.49 -10.46 2.05
CA GLY A 151 16.63 -9.87 1.33
C GLY A 151 16.21 -8.88 0.23
N HIS A 152 17.18 -8.27 -0.45
CA HIS A 152 16.94 -7.35 -1.56
C HIS A 152 16.76 -8.09 -2.91
N GLU A 153 16.31 -7.38 -3.94
CA GLU A 153 16.16 -7.87 -5.33
C GLU A 153 17.53 -7.96 -6.03
N ASP A 154 18.44 -8.73 -5.43
CA ASP A 154 19.87 -8.69 -5.77
C ASP A 154 20.33 -9.87 -6.64
N THR A 155 19.47 -10.86 -6.88
CA THR A 155 19.80 -11.98 -7.78
C THR A 155 19.14 -11.79 -9.15
N PRO A 156 19.73 -12.30 -10.24
CA PRO A 156 19.14 -12.20 -11.58
C PRO A 156 17.72 -12.75 -11.66
N GLU A 157 17.43 -13.87 -10.97
CA GLU A 157 16.11 -14.51 -10.98
C GLU A 157 15.06 -13.65 -10.27
N LYS A 158 15.47 -13.00 -9.18
CA LYS A 158 14.69 -12.06 -8.39
C LYS A 158 14.33 -10.82 -9.21
N GLN A 159 15.31 -10.24 -9.87
CA GLN A 159 15.14 -9.10 -10.79
C GLN A 159 14.25 -9.46 -11.98
N GLU A 160 14.44 -10.63 -12.59
CA GLU A 160 13.61 -11.08 -13.71
C GLU A 160 12.16 -11.28 -13.29
N ARG A 161 11.91 -11.90 -12.13
CA ARG A 161 10.56 -12.01 -11.56
C ARG A 161 9.94 -10.63 -11.36
N PHE A 162 10.65 -9.72 -10.70
CA PHE A 162 10.14 -8.38 -10.45
C PHE A 162 9.79 -7.65 -11.75
N LEU A 163 10.61 -7.76 -12.80
CA LEU A 163 10.31 -7.19 -14.11
C LEU A 163 9.06 -7.81 -14.77
N ARG A 164 8.81 -9.11 -14.57
CA ARG A 164 7.55 -9.76 -15.02
C ARG A 164 6.34 -9.20 -14.27
N GLU A 165 6.44 -9.02 -12.96
CA GLU A 165 5.38 -8.43 -12.12
C GLU A 165 5.09 -6.98 -12.54
N VAL A 166 6.14 -6.17 -12.79
CA VAL A 166 6.02 -4.81 -13.35
C VAL A 166 5.28 -4.84 -14.69
N LYS A 167 5.69 -5.73 -15.60
CA LYS A 167 5.06 -5.85 -16.93
C LYS A 167 3.58 -6.23 -16.81
N TYR A 168 3.24 -7.15 -15.91
CA TYR A 168 1.85 -7.53 -15.65
C TYR A 168 1.02 -6.35 -15.14
N MET A 169 1.52 -5.63 -14.13
CA MET A 169 0.85 -4.44 -13.61
C MET A 169 0.63 -3.37 -14.69
N ARG A 170 1.64 -3.10 -15.52
CA ARG A 170 1.51 -2.14 -16.63
C ARG A 170 0.51 -2.60 -17.69
N MET A 171 0.46 -3.90 -17.99
CA MET A 171 -0.51 -4.48 -18.93
C MET A 171 -1.94 -4.37 -18.41
N LYS A 172 -2.18 -4.76 -17.15
CA LYS A 172 -3.51 -4.84 -16.55
C LYS A 172 -4.05 -3.48 -16.12
N TRP A 173 -3.20 -2.64 -15.52
CA TRP A 173 -3.61 -1.41 -14.84
C TRP A 173 -3.05 -0.12 -15.46
N GLY A 174 -2.36 -0.18 -16.61
CA GLY A 174 -1.59 0.94 -17.17
C GLY A 174 -2.32 2.29 -17.15
N GLN A 175 -3.60 2.33 -17.54
CA GLN A 175 -4.39 3.57 -17.56
C GLN A 175 -4.51 4.24 -16.18
N ILE A 176 -4.81 3.45 -15.12
CA ILE A 176 -4.96 3.99 -13.76
C ILE A 176 -3.60 4.27 -13.12
N LEU A 177 -2.56 3.49 -13.45
CA LEU A 177 -1.19 3.76 -13.01
C LEU A 177 -0.69 5.11 -13.57
N ASP A 178 -1.09 5.46 -14.79
CA ASP A 178 -0.75 6.73 -15.42
C ASP A 178 -1.63 7.89 -14.94
N ASN A 179 -2.75 7.62 -14.26
CA ASN A 179 -3.73 8.63 -13.84
C ASN A 179 -4.26 8.34 -12.44
N ASP A 180 -3.37 8.25 -11.43
CA ASP A 180 -3.78 8.04 -10.05
C ASP A 180 -4.80 9.12 -9.61
N PRO A 181 -6.05 8.75 -9.30
CA PRO A 181 -7.10 9.71 -8.95
C PRO A 181 -6.89 10.39 -7.59
N TYR A 182 -5.99 9.89 -6.74
CA TYR A 182 -5.66 10.50 -5.45
C TYR A 182 -4.38 11.32 -5.46
N TYR A 183 -3.71 11.43 -6.61
CA TYR A 183 -2.46 12.18 -6.76
C TYR A 183 -2.62 13.29 -7.81
N ASN A 184 -2.16 14.50 -7.46
CA ASN A 184 -2.32 15.65 -8.34
C ASN A 184 -1.37 15.51 -9.55
N PRO A 185 -1.88 15.61 -10.80
CA PRO A 185 -1.06 15.43 -12.02
C PRO A 185 0.06 16.46 -12.20
N ASN A 186 0.01 17.58 -11.45
CA ASN A 186 1.04 18.62 -11.43
C ASN A 186 2.18 18.33 -10.44
N LEU A 187 2.11 17.23 -9.69
CA LEU A 187 3.17 16.79 -8.79
C LEU A 187 4.04 15.72 -9.47
N THR A 188 5.31 15.65 -9.08
CA THR A 188 6.25 14.69 -9.66
C THR A 188 5.88 13.25 -9.28
N ARG A 189 6.16 12.30 -10.18
CA ARG A 189 6.15 10.86 -9.90
C ARG A 189 7.56 10.26 -9.86
N GLU A 190 8.59 11.11 -9.89
CA GLU A 190 9.99 10.71 -9.75
C GLU A 190 10.46 10.66 -8.31
N ARG A 191 9.84 11.47 -7.45
CA ARG A 191 10.20 11.63 -6.03
C ARG A 191 8.94 11.48 -5.18
N GLU A 192 9.14 10.97 -3.98
CA GLU A 192 8.08 10.61 -3.03
C GLU A 192 7.68 11.79 -2.13
N ASP A 193 8.10 13.01 -2.49
CA ASP A 193 8.09 14.21 -1.64
C ASP A 193 6.95 15.19 -1.95
N PHE A 194 6.11 14.89 -2.95
CA PHE A 194 5.07 15.80 -3.48
C PHE A 194 5.63 17.12 -4.04
N SER A 195 6.88 17.14 -4.52
CA SER A 195 7.40 18.30 -5.23
C SER A 195 6.68 18.52 -6.57
N ILE A 196 6.65 19.77 -7.02
CA ILE A 196 6.03 20.15 -8.30
C ILE A 196 6.73 19.41 -9.45
N ARG A 197 5.94 18.95 -10.42
CA ARG A 197 6.45 18.41 -11.67
C ARG A 197 7.00 19.57 -12.50
N VAL A 198 8.33 19.65 -12.61
CA VAL A 198 9.01 20.60 -13.50
C VAL A 198 9.14 19.96 -14.87
N PHE A 199 8.60 20.61 -15.90
CA PHE A 199 8.84 20.24 -17.29
C PHE A 199 10.13 20.95 -17.72
N ASN A 200 11.17 20.16 -18.02
CA ASN A 200 12.34 20.65 -18.73
C ASN A 200 12.14 20.49 -20.23
#